data_AF-U2YQB6-F1
#
_entry.id   AF-U2YQB6-F1
#
_cell.length_a   1.000
_cell.length_b   1.000
_cell.length_c   1.000
_cell.angle_alpha   90.00
_cell.angle_beta   90.00
_cell.angle_gamma   90.00
#
_symmetry.space_group_name_H-M   'P 1'
#
loop_
_entity.id
_entity.type
_entity.pdbx_description
1 polymer ?
#
loop_
_entity_poly.entity_id
_entity_poly.type
_entity_poly.pdbx_seq_one_letter_code
_entity_poly.pdbx_strand_id
1 'polypeptide(L)'
;MVTTIGTSSDMAKMVENFILLEHDAIAAYETTIERLESAAHKAKVEEFRQDHLRHLQDLKALAGRVGANVPGEGDMKELLTTGKIKLADMVGGDSAILKAMATNEIDTISAYEHAVDNAAVPATEKELFQRGLADERKHKDWMDQAAQTA
;
A
#
# COMPACT_ATOMS: atom_id res chain seq x y z
N MET A 1 12.56 5.94 3.37
CA MET A 1 13.71 5.00 3.47
C MET A 1 13.54 4.01 2.34
N VAL A 2 14.57 3.37 1.79
CA VAL A 2 14.31 2.35 0.76
C VAL A 2 13.68 1.14 1.45
N THR A 3 12.44 0.79 1.08
CA THR A 3 11.77 -0.41 1.59
C THR A 3 12.56 -1.66 1.21
N THR A 4 12.52 -2.68 2.06
CA THR A 4 13.12 -3.99 1.74
C THR A 4 12.08 -5.00 1.25
N ILE A 5 10.80 -4.60 1.23
CA ILE A 5 9.70 -5.43 0.72
C ILE A 5 9.87 -5.62 -0.79
N GLY A 6 9.51 -6.80 -1.29
CA GLY A 6 9.71 -7.18 -2.69
C GLY A 6 11.14 -7.61 -3.05
N THR A 7 12.13 -7.45 -2.16
CA THR A 7 13.54 -7.85 -2.43
C THR A 7 13.87 -9.29 -2.00
N SER A 8 12.98 -9.97 -1.27
CA SER A 8 13.24 -11.31 -0.74
C SER A 8 13.45 -12.33 -1.87
N SER A 9 14.43 -13.22 -1.74
CA SER A 9 14.62 -14.35 -2.65
C SER A 9 13.69 -15.54 -2.33
N ASP A 10 12.91 -15.44 -1.25
CA ASP A 10 11.91 -16.42 -0.85
C ASP A 10 10.51 -15.86 -1.15
N MET A 11 9.82 -16.50 -2.09
CA MET A 11 8.50 -16.08 -2.54
C MET A 11 7.46 -16.11 -1.41
N ALA A 12 7.51 -17.12 -0.53
CA ALA A 12 6.55 -17.24 0.55
C ALA A 12 6.73 -16.10 1.56
N LYS A 13 7.98 -15.84 1.95
CA LYS A 13 8.32 -14.70 2.80
C LYS A 13 8.01 -13.37 2.15
N MET A 14 8.20 -13.25 0.84
CA MET A 14 7.85 -12.02 0.11
C MET A 14 6.36 -11.74 0.21
N VAL A 15 5.52 -12.73 -0.10
CA VAL A 15 4.06 -12.62 -0.03
C VAL A 15 3.59 -12.28 1.37
N GLU A 16 4.18 -12.89 2.41
CA GLU A 16 3.90 -12.56 3.81
C GLU A 16 4.15 -11.07 4.11
N ASN A 17 5.28 -10.52 3.66
CA ASN A 17 5.57 -9.10 3.87
C ASN A 17 4.66 -8.18 3.05
N PHE A 18 4.22 -8.58 1.86
CA PHE A 18 3.22 -7.82 1.08
C PHE A 18 1.86 -7.79 1.78
N ILE A 19 1.42 -8.91 2.37
CA ILE A 19 0.16 -8.94 3.14
C ILE A 19 0.22 -7.94 4.30
N LEU A 20 1.36 -7.87 5.01
CA LEU A 20 1.56 -6.87 6.07
C LEU A 20 1.57 -5.45 5.53
N LEU A 21 2.17 -5.22 4.35
CA LEU A 21 2.18 -3.91 3.70
C LEU A 21 0.76 -3.44 3.34
N GLU A 22 -0.05 -4.31 2.73
CA GLU A 22 -1.43 -3.97 2.38
C GLU A 22 -2.29 -3.68 3.62
N HIS A 23 -2.08 -4.42 4.71
CA HIS A 23 -2.75 -4.11 5.96
C HIS A 23 -2.41 -2.70 6.47
N ASP A 24 -1.16 -2.26 6.32
CA ASP A 24 -0.74 -0.92 6.76
C ASP A 24 -1.33 0.16 5.85
N ALA A 25 -1.28 -0.07 4.54
CA ALA A 25 -1.90 0.79 3.55
C ALA A 25 -3.39 0.97 3.86
N ILE A 26 -4.16 -0.12 4.00
CA ILE A 26 -5.60 -0.05 4.32
C ILE A 26 -5.86 0.79 5.58
N ALA A 27 -5.08 0.58 6.65
CA ALA A 27 -5.25 1.33 7.89
C ALA A 27 -4.90 2.83 7.74
N ALA A 28 -3.90 3.16 6.92
CA ALA A 28 -3.54 4.54 6.59
C ALA A 28 -4.63 5.22 5.74
N TYR A 29 -5.23 4.51 4.79
CA TYR A 29 -6.35 4.99 3.99
C TYR A 29 -7.60 5.25 4.84
N GLU A 30 -7.94 4.34 5.76
CA GLU A 30 -9.05 4.54 6.70
C GLU A 30 -8.85 5.79 7.55
N THR A 31 -7.66 5.95 8.13
CA THR A 31 -7.30 7.15 8.91
C THR A 31 -7.37 8.42 8.05
N THR A 32 -6.99 8.33 6.78
CA THR A 32 -7.05 9.45 5.83
C THR A 32 -8.50 9.85 5.55
N ILE A 33 -9.37 8.89 5.25
CA ILE A 33 -10.79 9.13 4.95
C ILE A 33 -11.51 9.78 6.13
N GLU A 34 -11.19 9.36 7.35
CA GLU A 34 -11.73 9.97 8.57
C GLU A 34 -11.34 11.45 8.69
N ARG A 35 -10.10 11.80 8.33
CA ARG A 35 -9.51 13.13 8.53
C ARG A 35 -9.78 14.15 7.43
N LEU A 36 -9.97 13.69 6.19
CA LEU A 36 -10.30 14.60 5.10
C LEU A 36 -11.57 15.40 5.42
N GLU A 37 -11.70 16.59 4.88
CA GLU A 37 -12.88 17.45 5.00
C GLU A 37 -13.73 17.36 3.72
N SER A 38 -13.09 17.32 2.55
CA SER A 38 -13.79 17.22 1.26
C SER A 38 -14.43 15.86 1.05
N ALA A 39 -15.75 15.83 0.89
CA ALA A 39 -16.50 14.61 0.54
C ALA A 39 -16.03 14.01 -0.79
N ALA A 40 -15.61 14.84 -1.74
CA ALA A 40 -15.09 14.38 -3.03
C ALA A 40 -13.72 13.68 -2.86
N HIS A 41 -12.84 14.22 -2.02
CA HIS A 41 -11.56 13.55 -1.71
C HIS A 41 -11.80 12.23 -0.97
N LYS A 42 -12.71 12.20 0.02
CA LYS A 42 -13.07 10.96 0.72
C LYS A 42 -13.56 9.87 -0.21
N ALA A 43 -14.49 10.22 -1.12
CA ALA A 43 -15.01 9.26 -2.08
C ALA A 43 -13.91 8.68 -2.95
N LYS A 44 -12.98 9.52 -3.41
CA LYS A 44 -11.87 9.07 -4.27
C LYS A 44 -10.83 8.24 -3.51
N VAL A 45 -10.50 8.59 -2.28
CA VAL A 45 -9.60 7.81 -1.42
C VAL A 45 -10.24 6.47 -1.03
N GLU A 46 -11.57 6.40 -0.86
CA GLU A 46 -12.26 5.13 -0.65
C GLU A 46 -12.16 4.20 -1.88
N GLU A 47 -12.23 4.72 -3.12
CA GLU A 47 -11.99 3.90 -4.31
C GLU A 47 -10.61 3.22 -4.28
N PHE A 48 -9.57 3.97 -3.92
CA PHE A 48 -8.20 3.44 -3.81
C PHE A 48 -8.05 2.47 -2.63
N ARG A 49 -8.76 2.69 -1.53
CA ARG A 49 -8.84 1.70 -0.43
C ARG A 49 -9.42 0.36 -0.92
N GLN A 50 -10.41 0.39 -1.82
CA GLN A 50 -10.95 -0.83 -2.43
C GLN A 50 -9.93 -1.53 -3.35
N ASP A 51 -9.04 -0.77 -3.99
CA ASP A 51 -7.93 -1.34 -4.75
C ASP A 51 -6.96 -2.10 -3.82
N HIS A 52 -6.58 -1.54 -2.66
CA HIS A 52 -5.78 -2.26 -1.65
C HIS A 52 -6.48 -3.50 -1.08
N LEU A 53 -7.79 -3.42 -0.82
CA LEU A 53 -8.56 -4.60 -0.38
C LEU A 53 -8.55 -5.71 -1.43
N ARG A 54 -8.61 -5.37 -2.73
CA ARG A 54 -8.43 -6.33 -3.83
C ARG A 54 -7.01 -6.90 -3.82
N HIS A 55 -5.97 -6.07 -3.72
CA HIS A 55 -4.58 -6.52 -3.70
C HIS A 55 -4.34 -7.50 -2.55
N LEU A 56 -4.85 -7.20 -1.35
CA LEU A 56 -4.78 -8.07 -0.18
C LEU A 56 -5.46 -9.43 -0.43
N GLN A 57 -6.62 -9.45 -1.10
CA GLN A 57 -7.30 -10.69 -1.46
C GLN A 57 -6.48 -11.52 -2.47
N ASP A 58 -5.95 -10.87 -3.50
CA ASP A 58 -5.08 -11.50 -4.51
C ASP A 58 -3.82 -12.09 -3.88
N LEU A 59 -3.18 -11.37 -2.95
CA LEU A 59 -2.01 -11.80 -2.19
C LEU A 59 -2.33 -12.96 -1.24
N LYS A 60 -3.49 -12.97 -0.59
CA LYS A 60 -3.96 -14.10 0.24
C LYS A 60 -4.19 -15.35 -0.60
N ALA A 61 -4.76 -15.20 -1.80
CA ALA A 61 -4.90 -16.31 -2.73
C ALA A 61 -3.52 -16.83 -3.19
N LEU A 62 -2.57 -15.94 -3.44
CA LEU A 62 -1.19 -16.30 -3.78
C LEU A 62 -0.48 -17.00 -2.61
N ALA A 63 -0.67 -16.54 -1.38
CA ALA A 63 -0.12 -17.17 -0.18
C ALA A 63 -0.51 -18.65 -0.08
N GLY A 64 -1.77 -18.97 -0.35
CA GLY A 64 -2.24 -20.36 -0.41
C GLY A 64 -1.57 -21.20 -1.50
N ARG A 65 -1.22 -20.60 -2.64
CA ARG A 65 -0.50 -21.29 -3.74
C ARG A 65 0.96 -21.55 -3.44
N VAL A 66 1.63 -20.60 -2.77
CA VAL A 66 3.08 -20.67 -2.50
C VAL A 66 3.41 -21.20 -1.10
N GLY A 67 2.40 -21.52 -0.29
CA GLY A 67 2.57 -22.00 1.08
C GLY A 67 3.06 -20.92 2.05
N ALA A 68 2.74 -19.65 1.80
CA ALA A 68 3.07 -18.55 2.70
C ALA A 68 2.11 -18.47 3.89
N ASN A 69 2.59 -17.86 4.98
CA ASN A 69 1.71 -17.45 6.07
C ASN A 69 0.83 -16.29 5.63
N VAL A 70 -0.37 -16.21 6.22
CA VAL A 70 -1.30 -15.09 6.04
C VAL A 70 -1.38 -14.36 7.38
N PRO A 71 -0.52 -13.36 7.61
CA PRO A 71 -0.55 -12.59 8.84
C PRO A 71 -1.85 -11.76 8.92
N GLY A 72 -2.31 -11.52 10.15
CA GLY A 72 -3.43 -10.64 10.43
C GLY A 72 -2.99 -9.18 10.58
N GLU A 73 -3.97 -8.29 10.72
CA GLU A 73 -3.72 -6.84 10.90
C GLU A 73 -2.87 -6.54 12.16
N GLY A 74 -2.99 -7.36 13.21
CA GLY A 74 -2.23 -7.23 14.46
C GLY A 74 -0.77 -7.69 14.40
N ASP A 75 -0.34 -8.34 13.31
CA ASP A 75 1.02 -8.85 13.12
C ASP A 75 1.95 -7.80 12.47
N MET A 76 1.48 -6.55 12.38
CA MET A 76 2.20 -5.46 11.76
C MET A 76 3.51 -5.15 12.49
N LYS A 77 4.62 -5.10 11.74
CA LYS A 77 5.92 -4.69 12.28
C LYS A 77 5.89 -3.19 12.60
N GLU A 78 6.55 -2.78 13.68
CA GLU A 78 6.68 -1.36 14.08
C GLU A 78 7.16 -0.44 12.92
N LEU A 79 7.98 -0.99 12.02
CA LEU A 79 8.49 -0.29 10.84
C LEU A 79 7.38 0.14 9.86
N LEU A 80 6.25 -0.59 9.80
CA LEU A 80 5.12 -0.30 8.90
C LEU A 80 4.10 0.64 9.55
N THR A 81 3.80 0.46 10.85
CA THR A 81 2.87 1.32 11.62
C THR A 81 3.22 2.82 11.68
N THR A 82 4.41 3.20 11.20
CA THR A 82 4.88 4.58 11.19
C THR A 82 4.02 5.49 10.31
N GLY A 83 3.43 4.97 9.22
CA GLY A 83 2.56 5.75 8.33
C GLY A 83 1.30 6.23 9.04
N LYS A 84 0.59 5.30 9.69
CA LYS A 84 -0.62 5.56 10.47
C LYS A 84 -0.40 6.56 11.61
N ILE A 85 0.68 6.42 12.37
CA ILE A 85 0.99 7.31 13.50
C ILE A 85 1.29 8.74 13.01
N LYS A 86 2.07 8.87 11.94
CA LYS A 86 2.39 10.19 11.37
C LYS A 86 1.16 10.91 10.83
N LEU A 87 0.21 10.16 10.24
CA LEU A 87 -1.06 10.73 9.81
C LEU A 87 -1.92 11.14 11.00
N ALA A 88 -1.92 10.35 12.09
CA ALA A 88 -2.70 10.59 13.30
C ALA A 88 -2.29 11.87 14.06
N ASP A 89 -1.01 12.25 13.99
CA ASP A 89 -0.53 13.47 14.68
C ASP A 89 -0.50 14.71 13.77
N MET A 90 -0.86 14.54 12.49
CA MET A 90 -0.76 15.63 11.53
C MET A 90 -1.84 16.69 11.73
N VAL A 91 -1.39 17.95 11.79
CA VAL A 91 -2.23 19.14 11.84
C VAL A 91 -2.13 19.85 10.49
N GLY A 92 -3.27 20.00 9.80
CA GLY A 92 -3.37 20.62 8.47
C GLY A 92 -4.66 20.19 7.76
N GLY A 93 -5.08 20.92 6.73
CA GLY A 93 -6.22 20.55 5.90
C GLY A 93 -5.91 19.44 4.90
N ASP A 94 -6.86 19.14 4.00
CA ASP A 94 -6.78 18.06 3.01
C ASP A 94 -5.46 18.02 2.24
N SER A 95 -4.91 19.17 1.84
CA SER A 95 -3.63 19.26 1.13
C SER A 95 -2.47 18.60 1.89
N ALA A 96 -2.34 18.86 3.20
CA ALA A 96 -1.28 18.28 4.02
C ALA A 96 -1.47 16.76 4.17
N ILE A 97 -2.71 16.34 4.36
CA ILE A 97 -3.08 14.93 4.51
C ILE A 97 -2.75 14.14 3.24
N LEU A 98 -3.19 14.64 2.08
CA LEU A 98 -2.96 14.00 0.79
C LEU A 98 -1.49 13.96 0.42
N LYS A 99 -0.71 15.01 0.75
CA LYS A 99 0.73 15.02 0.54
C LYS A 99 1.47 13.98 1.39
N ALA A 100 1.04 13.79 2.64
CA ALA A 100 1.60 12.75 3.49
C ALA A 100 1.27 11.36 2.96
N MET A 101 0.03 11.14 2.51
CA MET A 101 -0.35 9.87 1.88
C MET A 101 0.40 9.59 0.58
N ALA A 102 0.61 10.60 -0.28
CA ALA A 102 1.45 10.44 -1.48
C ALA A 102 2.88 10.01 -1.16
N THR A 103 3.39 10.36 0.02
CA THR A 103 4.72 9.92 0.50
C THR A 103 4.67 8.47 0.99
N ASN A 104 3.56 8.03 1.58
CA ASN A 104 3.35 6.62 1.95
C ASN A 104 3.44 5.73 0.70
N GLU A 105 2.79 6.16 -0.40
CA GLU A 105 2.81 5.40 -1.65
C GLU A 105 4.19 5.23 -2.28
N ILE A 106 5.18 6.07 -1.96
CA ILE A 106 6.54 5.91 -2.48
C ILE A 106 7.14 4.58 -2.01
N ASP A 107 6.89 4.21 -0.74
CA ASP A 107 7.41 2.97 -0.17
C ASP A 107 6.63 1.76 -0.73
N THR A 108 5.31 1.87 -0.94
CA THR A 108 4.47 0.84 -1.58
C THR A 108 4.87 0.60 -3.04
N ILE A 109 5.02 1.67 -3.82
CA ILE A 109 5.50 1.62 -5.22
C ILE A 109 6.85 0.92 -5.28
N SER A 110 7.81 1.34 -4.43
CA SER A 110 9.14 0.73 -4.41
C SER A 110 9.08 -0.77 -4.11
N ALA A 111 8.20 -1.21 -3.21
CA ALA A 111 8.00 -2.62 -2.90
C ALA A 111 7.50 -3.41 -4.13
N TYR A 112 6.49 -2.88 -4.82
CA TYR A 112 5.95 -3.49 -6.04
C TYR A 112 6.96 -3.48 -7.20
N GLU A 113 7.75 -2.41 -7.38
CA GLU A 113 8.84 -2.37 -8.35
C GLU A 113 9.86 -3.48 -8.08
N HIS A 114 10.27 -3.62 -6.82
CA HIS A 114 11.17 -4.70 -6.42
C HIS A 114 10.59 -6.08 -6.75
N ALA A 115 9.31 -6.32 -6.49
CA ALA A 115 8.66 -7.60 -6.79
C ALA A 115 8.54 -7.89 -8.29
N VAL A 116 8.20 -6.89 -9.10
CA VAL A 116 8.11 -7.04 -10.57
C VAL A 116 9.45 -7.46 -11.16
N ASP A 117 10.55 -6.91 -10.64
CA ASP A 117 11.91 -7.21 -11.09
C ASP A 117 12.54 -8.42 -10.36
N ASN A 118 11.87 -8.98 -9.35
CA ASN A 118 12.43 -10.07 -8.56
C ASN A 118 12.41 -11.41 -9.31
N ALA A 119 13.56 -12.08 -9.34
CA ALA A 119 13.72 -13.40 -9.95
C ALA A 119 12.99 -14.52 -9.21
N ALA A 120 12.65 -14.32 -7.93
CA ALA A 120 11.87 -15.27 -7.13
C ALA A 120 10.38 -15.27 -7.52
N VAL A 121 9.89 -14.25 -8.22
CA VAL A 121 8.50 -14.16 -8.67
C VAL A 121 8.36 -14.89 -10.02
N PRO A 122 7.61 -16.00 -10.09
CA PRO A 122 7.38 -16.71 -11.34
C PRO A 122 6.64 -15.84 -12.36
N ALA A 123 6.89 -16.05 -13.65
CA ALA A 123 6.23 -15.30 -14.72
C ALA A 123 4.69 -15.35 -14.64
N THR A 124 4.13 -16.47 -14.16
CA THR A 124 2.68 -16.65 -13.96
C THR A 124 2.09 -15.75 -12.87
N GLU A 125 2.91 -15.25 -11.94
CA GLU A 125 2.48 -14.42 -10.82
C GLU A 125 2.90 -12.95 -10.98
N LYS A 126 3.76 -12.64 -11.97
CA LYS A 126 4.23 -11.26 -12.21
C LYS A 126 3.10 -10.28 -12.53
N GLU A 127 2.05 -10.73 -13.21
CA GLU A 127 0.92 -9.87 -13.57
C GLU A 127 0.26 -9.26 -12.33
N LEU A 128 0.15 -10.03 -11.23
CA LEU A 128 -0.41 -9.54 -9.96
C LEU A 128 0.34 -8.31 -9.46
N PHE A 129 1.68 -8.39 -9.38
CA PHE A 129 2.51 -7.27 -8.91
C PHE A 129 2.56 -6.11 -9.91
N GLN A 130 2.49 -6.39 -11.21
CA GLN A 130 2.43 -5.34 -12.24
C GLN A 130 1.13 -4.53 -12.17
N ARG A 131 0.00 -5.20 -11.91
CA ARG A 131 -1.29 -4.52 -11.69
C ARG A 131 -1.27 -3.69 -10.42
N GLY A 132 -0.77 -4.27 -9.31
CA GLY A 132 -0.56 -3.52 -8.05
C GLY A 132 0.28 -2.27 -8.27
N LEU A 133 1.46 -2.41 -8.88
CA LEU A 133 2.34 -1.28 -9.23
C LEU A 133 1.63 -0.19 -10.03
N ALA A 134 0.82 -0.58 -11.01
CA ALA A 134 0.09 0.37 -11.85
C ALA A 134 -1.00 1.11 -11.06
N ASP A 135 -1.63 0.46 -10.09
CA ASP A 135 -2.61 1.08 -9.21
C ASP A 135 -1.92 2.07 -8.25
N GLU A 136 -0.82 1.66 -7.59
CA GLU A 136 -0.10 2.56 -6.66
C GLU A 136 0.44 3.83 -7.31
N ARG A 137 0.92 3.72 -8.56
CA ARG A 137 1.33 4.90 -9.33
C ARG A 137 0.15 5.85 -9.57
N LYS A 138 -1.04 5.34 -9.89
CA LYS A 138 -2.24 6.17 -10.06
C LYS A 138 -2.67 6.80 -8.73
N HIS A 139 -2.61 6.05 -7.63
CA HIS A 139 -2.95 6.55 -6.29
C HIS A 139 -2.07 7.76 -5.95
N LYS A 140 -0.76 7.58 -6.04
CA LYS A 140 0.21 8.64 -5.78
C LYS A 140 0.04 9.85 -6.70
N ASP A 141 -0.08 9.62 -8.02
CA ASP A 141 -0.23 10.70 -8.99
C ASP A 141 -1.50 11.53 -8.72
N TRP A 142 -2.59 10.88 -8.33
CA TRP A 142 -3.81 11.57 -7.95
C TRP A 142 -3.64 12.37 -6.66
N MET A 143 -3.04 11.78 -5.62
CA MET A 143 -2.81 12.45 -4.34
C MET A 143 -1.92 13.68 -4.48
N ASP A 144 -0.86 13.59 -5.28
CA ASP A 144 0.03 14.71 -5.57
C ASP A 144 -0.70 15.87 -6.27
N GLN A 145 -1.59 15.56 -7.21
CA GLN A 145 -2.40 16.57 -7.91
C GLN A 145 -3.45 17.18 -6.98
N ALA A 146 -4.20 16.35 -6.26
CA ALA A 146 -5.24 16.79 -5.35
C ALA A 146 -4.65 17.65 -4.23
N ALA A 147 -3.48 17.30 -3.68
CA ALA A 147 -2.80 18.09 -2.66
C ALA A 147 -2.40 19.50 -3.12
N GLN A 148 -2.17 19.72 -4.41
CA GLN A 148 -1.85 21.05 -4.96
C GLN A 148 -3.08 21.94 -5.12
N THR A 149 -4.27 21.34 -5.19
CA THR A 149 -5.54 22.04 -5.46
C THR A 149 -6.49 22.04 -4.27
N ALA A 150 -6.12 21.38 -3.17
CA ALA A 150 -6.93 21.21 -1.96
C ALA A 150 -6.76 22.36 -0.96
#